data_AF-A0A931BTF6-F1
#
_entry.id   AF-A0A931BTF6-F1
#
_cell.length_a   1.000
_cell.length_b   1.000
_cell.length_c   1.000
_cell.angle_alpha   90.00
_cell.angle_beta   90.00
_cell.angle_gamma   90.00
#
_symmetry.space_group_name_H-M   'P 1'
#
loop_
_entity.id
_entity.type
_entity.pdbx_description
1 polymer ?
#
loop_
_entity_poly.entity_id
_entity_poly.type
_entity_poly.pdbx_seq_one_letter_code
_entity_poly.pdbx_strand_id
1 'polypeptide(L)' 'MRIFMFVSQTKDDLHAFAGDESGSKLPAKYGPWGLTGTLHSREAPPHKFARRVIEQSIASEGFQLWRTKPKG' A
#
# COMPACT_ATOMS: atom_id res chain seq x y z
N MET A 1 -3.51 -8.61 10.06
CA MET A 1 -2.06 -8.65 9.74
C MET A 1 -1.44 -7.27 9.99
N ARG A 2 -0.11 -7.14 9.94
CA ARG A 2 0.54 -5.81 9.81
C ARG A 2 0.58 -5.44 8.33
N ILE A 3 0.15 -4.23 8.00
CA ILE A 3 0.15 -3.72 6.63
C ILE A 3 1.19 -2.62 6.56
N PHE A 4 2.07 -2.68 5.57
CA PHE A 4 3.09 -1.67 5.31
C PHE A 4 2.63 -0.79 4.16
N MET A 5 2.77 0.52 4.31
CA MET A 5 2.37 1.53 3.35
C MET A 5 3.60 2.03 2.60
N PHE A 6 3.51 2.05 1.29
CA PHE A 6 4.57 2.54 0.42
C PHE A 6 4.04 3.62 -0.51
N VAL A 7 4.92 4.55 -0.87
CA VAL A 7 4.71 5.51 -1.96
C VAL A 7 5.66 5.21 -3.09
N SER A 8 5.17 5.36 -4.31
CA SER A 8 6.02 5.30 -5.49
C SER A 8 6.85 6.57 -5.55
N GLN A 9 8.17 6.45 -5.66
CA GLN A 9 9.04 7.60 -5.89
C GLN A 9 9.01 8.07 -7.35
N THR A 10 8.38 7.31 -8.24
CA THR A 10 8.23 7.68 -9.66
C THR A 10 6.87 8.28 -9.96
N LYS A 11 5.90 8.13 -9.05
CA LYS A 11 4.52 8.64 -9.17
C LYS A 11 3.99 9.08 -7.82
N ASP A 12 3.89 10.39 -7.64
CA ASP A 12 3.46 11.00 -6.37
C ASP A 12 2.00 10.66 -5.99
N ASP A 13 1.16 10.29 -6.96
CA ASP A 13 -0.21 9.87 -6.73
C ASP A 13 -0.34 8.38 -6.40
N LEU A 14 0.71 7.59 -6.61
CA LEU A 14 0.68 6.14 -6.53
C LEU A 14 1.23 5.61 -5.21
N HIS A 15 0.41 4.79 -4.57
CA HIS A 15 0.66 4.22 -3.26
C HIS A 15 0.43 2.71 -3.30
N ALA A 16 1.03 2.00 -2.36
CA ALA A 16 0.87 0.57 -2.23
C ALA A 16 0.73 0.13 -0.77
N PHE A 17 0.01 -0.96 -0.56
CA PHE A 17 0.00 -1.71 0.68
C PHE A 17 0.68 -3.07 0.46
N ALA A 18 1.55 -3.48 1.37
CA ALA A 18 2.17 -4.82 1.36
C ALA A 18 2.10 -5.47 2.75
N GLY A 19 2.31 -6.79 2.79
CA GLY A 19 2.36 -7.56 4.03
C GLY A 19 3.73 -7.57 4.70
N ASP A 20 4.75 -6.98 4.08
CA ASP A 20 6.13 -6.99 4.53
C ASP A 20 6.78 -5.60 4.42
N GLU A 21 7.79 -5.35 5.26
CA GLU A 21 8.48 -4.06 5.37
C GLU A 21 9.36 -3.73 4.15
N SER A 22 9.76 -4.74 3.38
CA SER A 22 10.60 -4.58 2.20
C SER A 22 9.81 -4.29 0.93
N GLY A 23 8.49 -4.51 0.95
CA GLY A 23 7.65 -4.45 -0.25
C GLY A 23 8.08 -5.48 -1.29
N SER A 24 8.47 -6.69 -0.86
CA SER A 24 9.12 -7.72 -1.71
C SER A 24 8.33 -8.09 -2.97
N LYS A 25 6.99 -8.00 -2.90
CA LYS A 25 6.08 -8.33 -4.00
C LYS A 25 5.62 -7.10 -4.80
N LEU A 26 6.11 -5.90 -4.46
CA LEU A 26 5.69 -4.68 -5.14
C LEU A 26 6.26 -4.62 -6.56
N PRO A 27 5.48 -4.14 -7.55
CA PRO A 27 5.93 -4.07 -8.93
C PRO A 27 7.08 -3.08 -9.10
N ALA A 28 8.23 -3.57 -9.57
CA ALA A 28 9.45 -2.78 -9.78
C ALA A 28 9.28 -1.62 -10.78
N LYS A 29 8.33 -1.74 -11.73
CA LYS A 29 8.02 -0.68 -12.72
C LYS A 29 7.53 0.64 -12.11
N TYR A 30 7.05 0.61 -10.87
CA TYR A 30 6.65 1.80 -10.12
C TYR A 30 7.55 2.02 -8.90
N GLY A 31 8.60 1.20 -8.75
CA GLY A 31 9.66 1.46 -7.80
C GLY A 31 10.54 2.64 -8.25
N PRO A 32 11.42 3.15 -7.39
CA PRO A 32 11.65 2.70 -6.01
C PRO A 32 10.43 2.99 -5.11
N TRP A 33 10.18 2.11 -4.15
CA TRP A 33 9.08 2.23 -3.20
C TRP A 33 9.62 2.77 -1.88
N GLY A 34 9.12 3.92 -1.43
CA GLY A 34 9.45 4.48 -0.13
C GLY A 34 8.45 4.01 0.92
N LEU A 35 8.92 3.33 1.97
CA LEU A 35 8.08 2.98 3.12
C LEU A 35 7.67 4.26 3.86
N THR A 36 6.38 4.54 3.92
CA THR A 36 5.84 5.74 4.59
C THR A 36 5.26 5.48 5.96
N GLY A 37 4.88 4.23 6.23
CA GLY A 37 4.38 3.86 7.55
C GLY A 37 3.80 2.46 7.59
N THR A 38 3.23 2.12 8.74
CA THR A 38 2.62 0.81 8.98
C THR A 38 1.24 0.99 9.59
N LEU A 39 0.28 0.23 9.08
CA LEU A 39 -1.08 0.13 9.57
C LEU A 39 -1.18 -1.04 10.55
N HIS A 40 -1.35 -0.74 11.83
CA HIS A 40 -1.59 -1.77 12.85
C HIS A 40 -3.02 -2.28 12.80
N SER A 41 -3.23 -3.53 13.22
CA SER A 41 -4.53 -4.21 13.14
C SER A 41 -5.71 -3.55 13.91
N ARG A 42 -5.44 -2.50 14.70
CA ARG A 42 -6.47 -1.68 15.36
C ARG A 42 -6.71 -0.32 14.69
N GLU A 43 -5.84 0.11 13.79
CA GLU A 43 -5.96 1.38 13.08
C GLU A 43 -6.84 1.23 11.84
N ALA A 44 -7.69 2.22 11.59
CA ALA A 44 -8.50 2.27 10.39
C ALA A 44 -7.62 2.68 9.19
N PRO A 45 -7.75 2.02 8.02
CA PRO A 45 -7.04 2.43 6.82
C PRO A 45 -7.43 3.86 6.38
N PRO A 46 -6.50 4.62 5.77
CA PRO A 46 -6.81 5.92 5.22
C PRO A 46 -7.88 5.82 4.13
N HIS A 47 -8.56 6.94 3.84
CA HIS A 47 -9.52 7.06 2.73
C HIS A 47 -10.71 6.08 2.75
N LYS A 48 -11.11 5.58 3.93
CA LYS A 48 -12.22 4.62 4.08
C LYS A 48 -12.00 3.30 3.34
N PHE A 49 -10.75 2.93 3.05
CA PHE A 49 -10.49 1.60 2.50
C PHE A 49 -10.92 0.52 3.50
N ALA A 50 -11.64 -0.48 3.00
CA ALA A 50 -11.98 -1.64 3.80
C ALA A 50 -10.70 -2.43 4.07
N ARG A 51 -10.24 -2.48 5.33
CA ARG A 51 -9.07 -3.27 5.73
C ARG A 51 -9.11 -4.67 5.15
N ARG A 52 -10.27 -5.32 5.24
CA ARG A 52 -10.48 -6.69 4.77
C ARG A 52 -10.11 -6.87 3.29
N VAL A 53 -10.39 -5.87 2.45
CA VAL A 53 -10.04 -5.90 1.02
C VAL A 53 -8.53 -5.76 0.84
N ILE A 54 -7.88 -4.85 1.56
CA ILE A 54 -6.42 -4.71 1.52
C ILE A 54 -5.75 -6.01 1.95
N GLU A 55 -6.20 -6.57 3.07
CA GLU A 55 -5.69 -7.84 3.60
C GLU A 55 -5.90 -9.00 2.62
N GLN A 56 -7.07 -9.07 1.98
CA GLN A 56 -7.35 -10.09 0.98
C GLN A 56 -6.44 -9.95 -0.25
N SER A 57 -6.25 -8.74 -0.77
CA SER A 57 -5.36 -8.50 -1.91
C SER A 57 -3.90 -8.77 -1.57
N ILE A 58 -3.44 -8.43 -0.37
CA ILE A 58 -2.09 -8.80 0.09
C ILE A 58 -1.97 -10.31 0.19
N ALA A 59 -3.00 -11.02 0.65
CA ALA A 59 -2.98 -12.48 0.74
C ALA A 59 -2.97 -13.16 -0.64
N SER A 60 -3.69 -12.60 -1.63
CA SER A 60 -3.79 -13.18 -2.97
C SER A 60 -2.65 -12.76 -3.91
N GLU A 61 -2.40 -11.46 -4.03
CA GLU A 61 -1.45 -10.85 -4.98
C GLU A 61 -0.12 -10.49 -4.31
N GLY A 62 -0.09 -10.37 -2.99
CA GLY A 62 1.08 -9.88 -2.24
C GLY A 62 1.07 -8.39 -1.96
N PHE A 63 0.24 -7.63 -2.66
CA PHE A 63 0.14 -6.19 -2.50
C PHE A 63 -1.23 -5.65 -2.95
N GLN A 64 -1.52 -4.41 -2.59
CA GLN A 64 -2.66 -3.65 -3.11
C GLN A 64 -2.17 -2.28 -3.55
N LEU A 65 -2.33 -1.93 -4.83
CA LEU A 65 -2.09 -0.58 -5.32
C LEU A 65 -3.31 0.30 -5.12
N TRP A 66 -3.08 1.57 -4.81
CA TRP A 66 -4.11 2.59 -4.78
C TRP A 66 -3.51 3.93 -5.20
N ARG A 67 -4.37 4.83 -5.67
CA ARG A 67 -3.97 6.16 -6.09
C ARG A 67 -4.82 7.22 -5.42
N THR A 68 -4.20 8.32 -5.03
CA THR A 68 -4.94 9.53 -4.67
C THR A 68 -5.41 10.18 -5.97
N LYS A 69 -6.66 10.66 -6.01
CA LYS A 69 -7.04 11.57 -7.10
C LYS A 69 -6.39 12.93 -6.81
N PRO A 70 -5.74 13.59 -7.80
CA PRO A 70 -5.36 14.98 -7.62
C PRO A 70 -6.62 15.79 -7.30
N LYS A 71 -6.55 16.63 -6.27
CA LYS A 71 -7.55 17.68 -6.05
C LYS A 71 -7.34 18.68 -7.19
N GLY A 72 -8.10 18.52 -8.28
CA GLY A 72 -8.29 19.57 -9.28
C GLY A 72 -9.11 20.72 -8.69
#